data_AF-A0A3L7NW88-F1
#
_entry.id   AF-A0A3L7NW88-F1
#
_cell.length_a   1.000
_cell.length_b   1.000
_cell.length_c   1.000
_cell.angle_alpha   90.00
_cell.angle_beta   90.00
_cell.angle_gamma   90.00
#
_symmetry.space_group_name_H-M   'P 1'
#
loop_
_entity.id
_entity.type
_entity.pdbx_description
1 polymer ?
#
loop_
_entity_poly.entity_id
_entity_poly.type
_entity_poly.pdbx_seq_one_letter_code
_entity_poly.pdbx_strand_id
1 'polypeptide(L)'
;IDAGIRWMNNNIRIHTNPGAENSPYLLYYLYGLERAGKFTGQRFFGLTDWYREGARFLTEGQSNIDGSWPGDNGREISTAYCLLFLSKGLSPVLINKLQYGPRDPQSNRISRPDWNRHRHDVSNLVDAISIRKDWPHYLSWQTLDLQVATKGEGVMALQQAPIAYLSGDQDLDSITEEEVTLLRDYIQQGGFLFGVQNCESTAFDQGFRHLIIRMFPSGDYQLRKLEKTHDVYRAETVFLADPPELWGVDFGCRTAIMYAPYDHACRWDKWMRNDSARANNEIRAQIGKSIQLGVNVVAYATGRELRDKLQRPNSQIALSDSETRGQLRIGRLKHSGGWDTAASAVSNLGRALQEKARVATTPDSPVFSANDPALFACPILYMHGRKNFSFTQEEATQLKAYFDNGGFLMADACCGARQFDESFRKAIHQIFGQELKPIPADHEMFHSTQGFDVRQVKRRIPAAGQNTSINAEVTAGEPLFEGIEIKGANGAPDRYVVVYSKYDISCALERQQTLSCAGYLDDDAVKLAVNIVLYALYQ
;
A
#
# COMPACT_ATOMS: atom_id res chain seq x y z
N ILE A 1 22.91 10.13 22.56
CA ILE A 1 22.46 9.66 21.22
C ILE A 1 22.47 10.80 20.21
N ASP A 2 21.69 11.88 20.40
CA ASP A 2 21.57 12.97 19.40
C ASP A 2 22.90 13.62 19.03
N ALA A 3 23.82 13.80 19.98
CA ALA A 3 25.17 14.27 19.70
C ALA A 3 25.95 13.32 18.76
N GLY A 4 25.78 12.01 18.93
CA GLY A 4 26.37 11.00 18.05
C GLY A 4 25.75 11.00 16.66
N ILE A 5 24.43 11.14 16.54
CA ILE A 5 23.75 11.31 15.24
C ILE A 5 24.25 12.58 14.55
N ARG A 6 24.37 13.70 15.28
CA ARG A 6 24.94 14.95 14.74
C ARG A 6 26.37 14.76 14.25
N TRP A 7 27.19 14.03 14.99
CA TRP A 7 28.55 13.72 14.55
C TRP A 7 28.53 12.89 13.27
N MET A 8 27.71 11.84 13.19
CA MET A 8 27.58 11.01 11.99
C MET A 8 27.06 11.81 10.79
N ASN A 9 26.08 12.70 10.96
CA ASN A 9 25.56 13.55 9.89
C ASN A 9 26.65 14.40 9.23
N ASN A 10 27.68 14.80 9.96
CA ASN A 10 28.77 15.63 9.45
C ASN A 10 29.98 14.79 8.97
N ASN A 11 30.14 13.57 9.48
CA ASN A 11 31.36 12.79 9.31
C ASN A 11 31.15 11.46 8.59
N ILE A 12 29.93 11.14 8.14
CA ILE A 12 29.67 9.90 7.40
C ILE A 12 30.58 9.80 6.18
N ARG A 13 31.18 8.63 6.00
CA ARG A 13 31.95 8.23 4.82
C ARG A 13 31.54 6.82 4.47
N ILE A 14 31.57 6.44 3.20
CA ILE A 14 31.26 5.08 2.75
C ILE A 14 32.53 4.35 2.32
N HIS A 15 33.45 5.08 1.70
CA HIS A 15 34.67 4.51 1.11
C HIS A 15 35.89 4.57 2.03
N THR A 16 35.81 5.30 3.16
CA THR A 16 36.90 5.47 4.12
C THR A 16 36.39 5.47 5.55
N ASN A 17 37.26 5.17 6.52
CA ASN A 17 36.95 5.27 7.94
C ASN A 17 37.14 6.73 8.41
N PRO A 18 36.09 7.42 8.91
CA PRO A 18 36.20 8.82 9.32
C PRO A 18 37.30 9.05 10.36
N GLY A 19 38.21 9.99 10.07
CA GLY A 19 39.35 10.32 10.94
C GLY A 19 40.52 9.34 10.87
N ALA A 20 40.43 8.29 10.04
CA ALA A 20 41.50 7.32 9.84
C ALA A 20 41.44 6.75 8.40
N GLU A 21 41.74 7.59 7.41
CA GLU A 21 41.50 7.30 5.98
C GLU A 21 42.28 6.08 5.46
N ASN A 22 43.44 5.76 6.07
CA ASN A 22 44.27 4.59 5.74
C ASN A 22 44.07 3.42 6.74
N SER A 23 42.95 3.38 7.46
CA SER A 23 42.70 2.38 8.50
C SER A 23 42.22 1.04 7.93
N PRO A 24 42.74 -0.10 8.45
CA PRO A 24 42.26 -1.44 8.07
C PRO A 24 40.85 -1.77 8.59
N TYR A 25 40.22 -0.84 9.33
CA TYR A 25 38.95 -1.05 10.00
C TYR A 25 37.74 -0.50 9.22
N LEU A 26 37.86 -0.25 7.91
CA LEU A 26 36.74 0.24 7.09
C LEU A 26 35.50 -0.66 7.19
N LEU A 27 35.65 -1.97 7.00
CA LEU A 27 34.52 -2.91 7.04
C LEU A 27 33.88 -3.01 8.42
N TYR A 28 34.70 -2.90 9.49
CA TYR A 28 34.19 -2.81 10.85
C TYR A 28 33.42 -1.50 11.09
N TYR A 29 33.94 -0.37 10.59
CA TYR A 29 33.24 0.91 10.63
C TYR A 29 31.91 0.85 9.87
N LEU A 30 31.86 0.26 8.66
CA LEU A 30 30.62 0.09 7.91
C LEU A 30 29.62 -0.77 8.67
N TYR A 31 30.07 -1.87 9.29
CA TYR A 31 29.21 -2.64 10.18
C TYR A 31 28.71 -1.81 11.38
N GLY A 32 29.57 -0.99 12.00
CA GLY A 32 29.17 -0.05 13.05
C GLY A 32 28.15 1.00 12.58
N LEU A 33 28.32 1.52 11.36
CA LEU A 33 27.39 2.42 10.70
C LEU A 33 26.03 1.75 10.48
N GLU A 34 26.03 0.46 10.09
CA GLU A 34 24.81 -0.35 10.00
C GLU A 34 24.10 -0.45 11.34
N ARG A 35 24.83 -0.80 12.42
CA ARG A 35 24.27 -0.86 13.78
C ARG A 35 23.69 0.46 14.20
N ALA A 36 24.42 1.54 13.97
CA ALA A 36 24.00 2.88 14.36
C ALA A 36 22.72 3.28 13.62
N GLY A 37 22.66 3.12 12.29
CA GLY A 37 21.47 3.44 11.52
C GLY A 37 20.29 2.54 11.85
N LYS A 38 20.50 1.24 12.09
CA LYS A 38 19.43 0.29 12.47
C LYS A 38 18.84 0.61 13.84
N PHE A 39 19.67 0.82 14.86
CA PHE A 39 19.19 1.09 16.22
C PHE A 39 18.57 2.48 16.37
N THR A 40 18.99 3.45 15.55
CA THR A 40 18.43 4.81 15.59
C THR A 40 17.27 5.02 14.62
N GLY A 41 16.96 4.01 13.77
CA GLY A 41 15.98 4.14 12.69
C GLY A 41 16.36 5.20 11.65
N GLN A 42 17.62 5.64 11.57
CA GLN A 42 18.02 6.67 10.62
C GLN A 42 18.15 6.05 9.22
N ARG A 43 17.34 6.55 8.27
CA ARG A 43 17.53 6.24 6.85
C ARG A 43 18.74 7.01 6.29
N PHE A 44 18.86 8.28 6.66
CA PHE A 44 19.92 9.17 6.20
C PHE A 44 20.79 9.59 7.37
N PHE A 45 22.09 9.72 7.12
CA PHE A 45 22.96 10.56 7.94
C PHE A 45 23.39 11.75 7.10
N GLY A 46 22.97 12.94 7.50
CA GLY A 46 23.05 14.12 6.63
C GLY A 46 22.18 13.93 5.39
N LEU A 47 22.80 13.93 4.21
CA LEU A 47 22.13 13.69 2.92
C LEU A 47 22.41 12.28 2.35
N THR A 48 23.23 11.49 3.04
CA THR A 48 23.71 10.19 2.56
C THR A 48 22.77 9.07 2.97
N ASP A 49 22.25 8.31 2.00
CA ASP A 49 21.55 7.05 2.24
C ASP A 49 22.60 5.97 2.50
N TRP A 50 23.03 5.88 3.76
CA TRP A 50 24.17 5.08 4.17
C TRP A 50 24.06 3.61 3.78
N TYR A 51 22.84 3.07 3.78
CA TYR A 51 22.63 1.68 3.44
C TYR A 51 22.72 1.46 1.94
N ARG A 52 22.07 2.31 1.14
CA ARG A 52 22.10 2.19 -0.32
C ARG A 52 23.51 2.37 -0.87
N GLU A 53 24.18 3.43 -0.43
CA GLU A 53 25.54 3.72 -0.88
C GLU A 53 26.54 2.67 -0.40
N GLY A 54 26.44 2.25 0.87
CA GLY A 54 27.26 1.17 1.41
C GLY A 54 27.01 -0.17 0.72
N ALA A 55 25.75 -0.53 0.48
CA ALA A 55 25.41 -1.78 -0.21
C ALA A 55 25.97 -1.80 -1.63
N ARG A 56 25.82 -0.70 -2.38
CA ARG A 56 26.42 -0.56 -3.72
C ARG A 56 27.94 -0.75 -3.66
N PHE A 57 28.62 -0.01 -2.79
CA PHE A 57 30.07 -0.11 -2.61
C PHE A 57 30.51 -1.54 -2.30
N LEU A 58 29.83 -2.23 -1.39
CA LEU A 58 30.16 -3.61 -1.07
C LEU A 58 29.87 -4.55 -2.24
N THR A 59 28.72 -4.45 -2.90
CA THR A 59 28.39 -5.33 -4.05
C THR A 59 29.35 -5.14 -5.23
N GLU A 60 29.81 -3.92 -5.48
CA GLU A 60 30.82 -3.63 -6.52
C GLU A 60 32.20 -4.18 -6.15
N GLY A 61 32.51 -4.25 -4.85
CA GLY A 61 33.77 -4.80 -4.34
C GLY A 61 33.79 -6.33 -4.14
N GLN A 62 32.72 -7.04 -4.50
CA GLN A 62 32.63 -8.49 -4.34
C GLN A 62 33.48 -9.22 -5.39
N SER A 63 34.21 -10.25 -4.97
CA SER A 63 34.93 -11.14 -5.88
C SER A 63 33.96 -11.90 -6.79
N ASN A 64 34.11 -11.74 -8.10
CA ASN A 64 33.31 -12.48 -9.10
C ASN A 64 33.71 -13.97 -9.20
N ILE A 65 34.80 -14.40 -8.55
CA ILE A 65 35.31 -15.77 -8.63
C ILE A 65 34.71 -16.64 -7.52
N ASP A 66 34.77 -16.16 -6.29
CA ASP A 66 34.40 -16.92 -5.10
C ASP A 66 33.37 -16.21 -4.20
N GLY A 67 32.87 -15.05 -4.62
CA GLY A 67 31.87 -14.27 -3.88
C GLY A 67 32.38 -13.63 -2.58
N SER A 68 33.69 -13.70 -2.30
CA SER A 68 34.29 -13.17 -1.08
C SER A 68 34.66 -11.68 -1.19
N TRP A 69 34.95 -11.06 -0.04
CA TRP A 69 35.52 -9.71 0.01
C TRP A 69 36.95 -9.75 0.53
N PRO A 70 37.92 -9.15 -0.18
CA PRO A 70 39.26 -8.96 0.36
C PRO A 70 39.24 -7.90 1.47
N GLY A 71 40.16 -8.00 2.41
CA GLY A 71 40.41 -6.93 3.38
C GLY A 71 41.51 -7.28 4.37
N ASP A 72 41.97 -6.25 5.09
CA ASP A 72 43.21 -6.28 5.86
C ASP A 72 43.21 -7.25 7.05
N ASN A 73 42.02 -7.63 7.53
CA ASN A 73 41.85 -8.61 8.62
C ASN A 73 41.65 -10.06 8.12
N GLY A 74 41.89 -10.31 6.83
CA GLY A 74 41.71 -11.62 6.20
C GLY A 74 40.33 -11.80 5.56
N ARG A 75 40.28 -12.67 4.54
CA ARG A 75 39.12 -12.86 3.66
C ARG A 75 37.84 -13.24 4.42
N GLU A 76 37.94 -14.16 5.38
CA GLU A 76 36.79 -14.65 6.13
C GLU A 76 36.14 -13.54 6.98
N ILE A 77 36.96 -12.78 7.70
CA ILE A 77 36.49 -11.68 8.55
C ILE A 77 35.87 -10.56 7.72
N SER A 78 36.54 -10.17 6.63
CA SER A 78 36.03 -9.17 5.69
C SER A 78 34.69 -9.58 5.10
N THR A 79 34.60 -10.84 4.63
CA THR A 79 33.36 -11.39 4.08
C THR A 79 32.25 -11.41 5.14
N ALA A 80 32.55 -11.79 6.38
CA ALA A 80 31.58 -11.77 7.46
C ALA A 80 31.03 -10.36 7.74
N TYR A 81 31.88 -9.31 7.79
CA TYR A 81 31.40 -7.94 7.96
C TYR A 81 30.54 -7.46 6.80
N CYS A 82 30.93 -7.78 5.56
CA CYS A 82 30.14 -7.42 4.38
C CYS A 82 28.76 -8.09 4.41
N LEU A 83 28.70 -9.39 4.73
CA LEU A 83 27.44 -10.12 4.86
C LEU A 83 26.58 -9.58 6.00
N LEU A 84 27.17 -9.25 7.15
CA LEU A 84 26.46 -8.60 8.27
C LEU A 84 25.82 -7.28 7.83
N PHE A 85 26.58 -6.44 7.11
CA PHE A 85 26.05 -5.18 6.55
C PHE A 85 24.92 -5.43 5.54
N LEU A 86 25.18 -6.27 4.54
CA LEU A 86 24.26 -6.52 3.41
C LEU A 86 22.98 -7.22 3.86
N SER A 87 23.02 -8.05 4.90
CA SER A 87 21.85 -8.76 5.45
C SER A 87 20.70 -7.83 5.81
N LYS A 88 20.97 -6.56 6.15
CA LYS A 88 19.93 -5.54 6.40
C LYS A 88 19.00 -5.31 5.20
N GLY A 89 19.47 -5.55 3.98
CA GLY A 89 18.71 -5.34 2.75
C GLY A 89 17.44 -6.17 2.67
N LEU A 90 17.37 -7.23 3.47
CA LEU A 90 16.26 -8.17 3.47
C LEU A 90 15.15 -7.77 4.46
N SER A 91 15.41 -6.86 5.41
CA SER A 91 14.42 -6.44 6.41
C SER A 91 13.41 -5.46 5.82
N PRO A 92 12.11 -5.83 5.73
CA PRO A 92 11.06 -4.91 5.29
C PRO A 92 10.92 -3.74 6.27
N VAL A 93 10.71 -2.53 5.74
CA VAL A 93 10.43 -1.35 6.55
C VAL A 93 8.91 -1.25 6.76
N LEU A 94 8.46 -1.34 8.00
CA LEU A 94 7.05 -1.36 8.37
C LEU A 94 6.47 0.04 8.55
N ILE A 95 7.24 0.93 9.18
CA ILE A 95 6.78 2.26 9.59
C ILE A 95 7.82 3.31 9.26
N ASN A 96 7.40 4.36 8.55
CA ASN A 96 8.08 5.63 8.42
C ASN A 96 7.60 6.58 9.51
N LYS A 97 8.40 6.78 10.57
CA LYS A 97 8.16 7.82 11.58
C LYS A 97 8.53 9.18 11.01
N LEU A 98 7.53 10.01 10.75
CA LEU A 98 7.70 11.27 10.04
C LEU A 98 8.36 12.32 10.93
N GLN A 99 9.43 12.95 10.43
CA GLN A 99 10.01 14.14 11.03
C GLN A 99 9.37 15.37 10.39
N TYR A 100 8.72 16.18 11.23
CA TYR A 100 8.10 17.44 10.87
C TYR A 100 8.34 18.45 12.00
N GLY A 101 8.11 19.73 11.72
CA GLY A 101 8.27 20.79 12.72
C GLY A 101 8.93 22.04 12.17
N PRO A 102 8.87 23.15 12.94
CA PRO A 102 9.52 24.39 12.55
C PRO A 102 11.03 24.20 12.44
N ARG A 103 11.63 24.79 11.41
CA ARG A 103 13.07 24.69 11.14
C ARG A 103 13.79 25.97 11.51
N ASP A 104 15.01 25.80 12.02
CA ASP A 104 15.94 26.88 12.25
C ASP A 104 16.44 27.43 10.90
N PRO A 105 16.31 28.74 10.62
CA PRO A 105 16.66 29.30 9.32
C PRO A 105 18.13 29.15 8.92
N GLN A 106 19.04 29.03 9.89
CA GLN A 106 20.48 28.94 9.62
C GLN A 106 20.93 27.51 9.37
N SER A 107 20.48 26.58 10.20
CA SER A 107 20.88 25.18 10.14
C SER A 107 19.94 24.30 9.31
N ASN A 108 18.75 24.81 8.96
CA ASN A 108 17.63 24.09 8.34
C ASN A 108 17.21 22.82 9.11
N ARG A 109 17.52 22.76 10.41
CA ARG A 109 17.18 21.64 11.30
C ARG A 109 15.87 21.91 12.00
N ILE A 110 15.14 20.84 12.31
CA ILE A 110 13.93 20.94 13.15
C ILE A 110 14.33 21.48 14.53
N SER A 111 13.78 22.64 14.89
CA SER A 111 14.14 23.38 16.10
C SER A 111 13.59 22.71 17.37
N ARG A 112 12.47 21.99 17.27
CA ARG A 112 11.84 21.26 18.36
C ARG A 112 11.43 19.87 17.89
N PRO A 113 11.95 18.78 18.48
CA PRO A 113 11.68 17.42 18.03
C PRO A 113 10.34 16.91 18.57
N ASP A 114 9.26 17.67 18.40
CA ASP A 114 7.92 17.28 18.88
C ASP A 114 7.47 15.94 18.27
N TRP A 115 7.83 15.74 17.00
CA TRP A 115 7.62 14.48 16.28
C TRP A 115 8.23 13.24 16.97
N ASN A 116 9.15 13.41 17.94
CA ASN A 116 9.89 12.34 18.60
C ASN A 116 9.92 12.42 20.13
N ARG A 117 8.84 12.90 20.77
CA ARG A 117 8.69 12.92 22.25
C ARG A 117 9.00 11.56 22.88
N HIS A 118 8.43 10.51 22.32
CA HIS A 118 8.61 9.11 22.73
C HIS A 118 9.57 8.45 21.75
N ARG A 119 10.83 8.25 22.16
CA ARG A 119 11.90 7.85 21.22
C ARG A 119 11.84 6.39 20.80
N HIS A 120 11.31 5.52 21.65
CA HIS A 120 11.26 4.08 21.43
C HIS A 120 9.85 3.58 21.10
N ASP A 121 8.89 4.46 20.86
CA ASP A 121 7.49 4.10 20.59
C ASP A 121 7.37 3.14 19.40
N VAL A 122 7.83 3.55 18.22
CA VAL A 122 7.78 2.80 16.98
C VAL A 122 8.75 1.62 17.04
N SER A 123 9.95 1.79 17.62
CA SER A 123 10.90 0.68 17.71
C SER A 123 10.35 -0.47 18.54
N ASN A 124 9.77 -0.17 19.70
CA ASN A 124 9.20 -1.18 20.57
C ASN A 124 7.94 -1.80 19.97
N LEU A 125 7.11 -1.02 19.26
CA LEU A 125 5.96 -1.54 18.54
C LEU A 125 6.39 -2.52 17.43
N VAL A 126 7.38 -2.15 16.61
CA VAL A 126 7.93 -3.01 15.55
C VAL A 126 8.58 -4.25 16.14
N ASP A 127 9.30 -4.14 17.26
CA ASP A 127 9.87 -5.29 17.96
C ASP A 127 8.77 -6.22 18.49
N ALA A 128 7.70 -5.68 19.07
CA ALA A 128 6.56 -6.47 19.54
C ALA A 128 5.80 -7.17 18.41
N ILE A 129 5.86 -6.65 17.18
CA ILE A 129 5.29 -7.29 15.98
C ILE A 129 6.23 -8.38 15.45
N SER A 130 7.54 -8.09 15.36
CA SER A 130 8.57 -8.97 14.79
C SER A 130 8.73 -10.34 15.47
N ILE A 131 8.22 -10.45 16.71
CA ILE A 131 8.29 -11.68 17.52
C ILE A 131 7.04 -12.56 17.37
N ARG A 132 6.07 -12.14 16.57
CA ARG A 132 4.82 -12.88 16.33
C ARG A 132 5.03 -13.92 15.23
N LYS A 133 4.27 -15.01 15.30
CA LYS A 133 4.41 -16.17 14.42
C LYS A 133 4.09 -15.85 12.96
N ASP A 134 3.04 -15.07 12.72
CA ASP A 134 2.50 -14.81 11.37
C ASP A 134 3.14 -13.59 10.70
N TRP A 135 4.24 -13.08 11.27
CA TRP A 135 4.95 -11.91 10.76
C TRP A 135 6.38 -12.30 10.36
N PRO A 136 6.94 -11.68 9.30
CA PRO A 136 8.34 -11.85 8.97
C PRO A 136 9.21 -11.46 10.17
N HIS A 137 10.27 -12.24 10.41
CA HIS A 137 11.26 -11.87 11.40
C HIS A 137 12.07 -10.66 10.94
N TYR A 138 12.57 -9.88 11.90
CA TYR A 138 13.44 -8.73 11.66
C TYR A 138 12.79 -7.59 10.84
N LEU A 139 11.56 -7.22 11.20
CA LEU A 139 10.96 -5.99 10.66
C LEU A 139 11.77 -4.78 11.12
N SER A 140 11.80 -3.76 10.27
CA SER A 140 12.46 -2.49 10.57
C SER A 140 11.45 -1.36 10.59
N TRP A 141 11.84 -0.26 11.21
CA TRP A 141 11.23 1.05 11.04
C TRP A 141 12.32 2.02 10.61
N GLN A 142 11.92 3.21 10.15
CA GLN A 142 12.84 4.29 9.91
C GLN A 142 12.20 5.64 10.20
N THR A 143 13.02 6.66 10.37
CA THR A 143 12.60 8.04 10.39
C THR A 143 12.71 8.62 8.98
N LEU A 144 11.74 9.44 8.61
CA LEU A 144 11.69 10.08 7.30
C LEU A 144 11.40 11.56 7.49
N ASP A 145 12.34 12.41 7.10
CA ASP A 145 12.16 13.86 7.11
C ASP A 145 11.29 14.28 5.91
N LEU A 146 10.13 14.91 6.19
CA LEU A 146 9.17 15.29 5.15
C LEU A 146 9.75 16.27 4.14
N GLN A 147 10.53 17.26 4.59
CA GLN A 147 11.13 18.24 3.69
C GLN A 147 12.16 17.58 2.77
N VAL A 148 12.97 16.66 3.30
CA VAL A 148 13.95 15.90 2.51
C VAL A 148 13.24 14.98 1.52
N ALA A 149 12.15 14.33 1.93
CA ALA A 149 11.34 13.50 1.03
C ALA A 149 10.75 14.33 -0.11
N THR A 150 10.09 15.45 0.20
CA THR A 150 9.48 16.36 -0.78
C THR A 150 10.50 16.87 -1.81
N LYS A 151 11.69 17.29 -1.35
CA LYS A 151 12.75 17.81 -2.23
C LYS A 151 13.56 16.72 -2.95
N GLY A 152 13.38 15.46 -2.56
CA GLY A 152 14.18 14.33 -3.03
C GLY A 152 13.35 13.32 -3.82
N GLU A 153 13.14 12.14 -3.25
CA GLU A 153 12.44 11.02 -3.91
C GLU A 153 10.90 11.19 -3.97
N GLY A 154 10.35 12.28 -3.41
CA GLY A 154 8.91 12.53 -3.37
C GLY A 154 8.15 11.38 -2.70
N VAL A 155 7.00 11.01 -3.29
CA VAL A 155 6.12 9.96 -2.76
C VAL A 155 6.82 8.60 -2.65
N MET A 156 7.82 8.34 -3.51
CA MET A 156 8.58 7.09 -3.45
C MET A 156 9.34 6.93 -2.13
N ALA A 157 9.73 8.03 -1.48
CA ALA A 157 10.35 7.99 -0.17
C ALA A 157 9.40 7.40 0.89
N LEU A 158 8.12 7.81 0.85
CA LEU A 158 7.10 7.32 1.77
C LEU A 158 6.71 5.87 1.43
N GLN A 159 6.65 5.51 0.15
CA GLN A 159 6.29 4.14 -0.30
C GLN A 159 7.28 3.05 0.10
N GLN A 160 8.43 3.38 0.66
CA GLN A 160 9.35 2.40 1.23
C GLN A 160 8.79 1.68 2.45
N ALA A 161 7.77 2.26 3.11
CA ALA A 161 7.02 1.61 4.17
C ALA A 161 5.51 1.74 3.86
N PRO A 162 4.68 0.76 4.28
CA PRO A 162 3.24 0.83 4.11
C PRO A 162 2.56 1.84 5.06
N ILE A 163 3.23 2.24 6.15
CA ILE A 163 2.69 3.13 7.17
C ILE A 163 3.56 4.37 7.32
N ALA A 164 2.95 5.55 7.18
CA ALA A 164 3.49 6.81 7.64
C ALA A 164 2.91 7.11 9.03
N TYR A 165 3.78 7.34 10.00
CA TYR A 165 3.40 7.54 11.40
C TYR A 165 3.75 8.95 11.85
N LEU A 166 2.77 9.62 12.47
CA LEU A 166 2.86 11.00 12.93
C LEU A 166 2.43 11.06 14.40
N SER A 167 3.25 11.66 15.25
CA SER A 167 2.93 11.82 16.68
C SER A 167 3.52 13.11 17.23
N GLY A 168 2.82 13.78 18.13
CA GLY A 168 3.29 15.04 18.71
C GLY A 168 2.33 15.60 19.74
N ASP A 169 2.72 16.70 20.37
CA ASP A 169 1.89 17.46 21.29
C ASP A 169 1.69 18.93 20.87
N GLN A 170 2.18 19.34 19.70
CA GLN A 170 1.97 20.67 19.13
C GLN A 170 1.02 20.61 17.91
N ASP A 171 0.63 21.78 17.41
CA ASP A 171 -0.08 21.87 16.13
C ASP A 171 0.77 21.36 14.95
N LEU A 172 0.10 21.14 13.81
CA LEU A 172 0.71 20.62 12.59
C LEU A 172 0.85 21.67 11.48
N ASP A 173 0.74 22.96 11.80
CA ASP A 173 0.79 24.03 10.78
C ASP A 173 2.20 24.20 10.20
N SER A 174 3.22 23.65 10.87
CA SER A 174 4.58 23.55 10.34
C SER A 174 4.71 22.61 9.14
N ILE A 175 3.73 21.73 8.89
CA ILE A 175 3.68 20.91 7.68
C ILE A 175 3.21 21.80 6.52
N THR A 176 4.08 21.99 5.55
CA THR A 176 3.88 22.86 4.37
C THR A 176 2.90 22.27 3.36
N GLU A 177 2.36 23.07 2.43
CA GLU A 177 1.44 22.58 1.39
C GLU A 177 2.07 21.54 0.45
N GLU A 178 3.37 21.65 0.18
CA GLU A 178 4.10 20.64 -0.61
C GLU A 178 4.15 19.29 0.12
N GLU A 179 4.38 19.32 1.44
CA GLU A 179 4.38 18.12 2.29
C GLU A 179 2.95 17.54 2.48
N VAL A 180 1.92 18.40 2.54
CA VAL A 180 0.51 17.98 2.52
C VAL A 180 0.18 17.24 1.22
N THR A 181 0.63 17.77 0.08
CA THR A 181 0.45 17.14 -1.23
C THR A 181 1.15 15.79 -1.28
N LEU A 182 2.39 15.71 -0.77
CA LEU A 182 3.13 14.46 -0.65
C LEU A 182 2.38 13.39 0.17
N LEU A 183 1.79 13.78 1.31
CA LEU A 183 0.98 12.88 2.13
C LEU A 183 -0.31 12.45 1.42
N ARG A 184 -0.97 13.36 0.70
CA ARG A 184 -2.17 13.06 -0.09
C ARG A 184 -1.85 12.02 -1.17
N ASP A 185 -0.80 12.25 -1.95
CA ASP A 185 -0.37 11.34 -3.02
C ASP A 185 0.02 9.97 -2.45
N TYR A 186 0.66 9.95 -1.28
CA TYR A 186 0.97 8.70 -0.58
C TYR A 186 -0.29 7.90 -0.22
N ILE A 187 -1.34 8.54 0.30
CA ILE A 187 -2.62 7.88 0.60
C ILE A 187 -3.32 7.38 -0.67
N GLN A 188 -3.37 8.21 -1.72
CA GLN A 188 -3.95 7.85 -3.01
C GLN A 188 -3.26 6.64 -3.64
N GLN A 189 -1.97 6.44 -3.37
CA GLN A 189 -1.18 5.33 -3.87
C GLN A 189 -1.17 4.09 -2.94
N GLY A 190 -2.13 4.00 -2.02
CA GLY A 190 -2.33 2.86 -1.14
C GLY A 190 -1.60 2.95 0.21
N GLY A 191 -0.88 4.03 0.47
CA GLY A 191 -0.22 4.27 1.76
C GLY A 191 -1.21 4.41 2.92
N PHE A 192 -0.74 4.20 4.15
CA PHE A 192 -1.55 4.37 5.36
C PHE A 192 -0.96 5.43 6.28
N LEU A 193 -1.77 6.38 6.77
CA LEU A 193 -1.33 7.41 7.72
C LEU A 193 -1.88 7.11 9.11
N PHE A 194 -0.98 7.02 10.10
CA PHE A 194 -1.36 6.80 11.48
C PHE A 194 -0.91 7.97 12.37
N GLY A 195 -1.88 8.73 12.88
CA GLY A 195 -1.67 9.80 13.85
C GLY A 195 -1.84 9.31 15.29
N VAL A 196 -0.94 9.67 16.20
CA VAL A 196 -1.06 9.41 17.63
C VAL A 196 -0.77 10.68 18.42
N GLN A 197 -1.76 11.13 19.19
CA GLN A 197 -1.63 12.30 20.05
C GLN A 197 -0.74 11.99 21.25
N ASN A 198 0.22 12.87 21.56
CA ASN A 198 1.02 12.77 22.76
C ASN A 198 0.49 13.71 23.86
N CYS A 199 0.65 13.30 25.12
CA CYS A 199 0.40 14.13 26.30
C CYS A 199 -1.00 14.76 26.39
N GLU A 200 -2.03 14.12 25.81
CA GLU A 200 -3.41 14.65 25.79
C GLU A 200 -3.53 16.09 25.22
N SER A 201 -2.64 16.45 24.29
CA SER A 201 -2.62 17.77 23.66
C SER A 201 -3.82 18.05 22.74
N THR A 202 -4.60 19.07 23.07
CA THR A 202 -5.68 19.58 22.20
C THR A 202 -5.14 20.23 20.93
N ALA A 203 -3.92 20.79 20.96
CA ALA A 203 -3.31 21.44 19.80
C ALA A 203 -2.99 20.43 18.71
N PHE A 204 -2.50 19.25 19.08
CA PHE A 204 -2.24 18.17 18.12
C PHE A 204 -3.53 17.59 17.54
N ASP A 205 -4.58 17.39 18.35
CA ASP A 205 -5.89 16.92 17.85
C ASP A 205 -6.47 17.89 16.80
N GLN A 206 -6.48 19.18 17.12
CA GLN A 206 -6.95 20.22 16.20
C GLN A 206 -6.06 20.29 14.95
N GLY A 207 -4.74 20.25 15.12
CA GLY A 207 -3.77 20.26 14.03
C GLY A 207 -3.92 19.05 13.11
N PHE A 208 -4.15 17.86 13.65
CA PHE A 208 -4.37 16.64 12.86
C PHE A 208 -5.67 16.71 12.06
N ARG A 209 -6.77 17.18 12.69
CA ARG A 209 -8.05 17.41 11.98
C ARG A 209 -7.89 18.45 10.86
N HIS A 210 -7.16 19.53 11.12
CA HIS A 210 -6.86 20.56 10.12
C HIS A 210 -6.00 20.02 8.98
N LEU A 211 -5.01 19.17 9.28
CA LEU A 211 -4.20 18.48 8.27
C LEU A 211 -5.06 17.63 7.33
N ILE A 212 -6.06 16.91 7.84
CA ILE A 212 -6.98 16.13 7.00
C ILE A 212 -7.77 17.05 6.06
N ILE A 213 -8.25 18.21 6.54
CA ILE A 213 -8.98 19.18 5.71
C ILE A 213 -8.05 19.74 4.60
N ARG A 214 -6.80 20.06 4.93
CA ARG A 214 -5.80 20.50 3.94
C ARG A 214 -5.48 19.40 2.93
N MET A 215 -5.38 18.15 3.38
CA MET A 215 -5.23 16.98 2.50
C MET A 215 -6.45 16.78 1.61
N PHE A 216 -7.68 17.07 2.06
CA PHE A 216 -8.89 16.82 1.28
C PHE A 216 -9.90 17.98 1.34
N PRO A 217 -9.67 19.08 0.60
CA PRO A 217 -10.45 20.31 0.74
C PRO A 217 -11.92 20.22 0.32
N SER A 218 -12.30 19.23 -0.50
CA SER A 218 -13.69 19.04 -0.93
C SER A 218 -14.62 18.65 0.24
N GLY A 219 -14.05 18.15 1.34
CA GLY A 219 -14.80 17.71 2.51
C GLY A 219 -15.39 16.30 2.40
N ASP A 220 -15.12 15.56 1.32
CA ASP A 220 -15.58 14.18 1.13
C ASP A 220 -14.92 13.20 2.11
N TYR A 221 -13.72 13.54 2.59
CA TYR A 221 -12.90 12.72 3.47
C TYR A 221 -12.79 13.36 4.85
N GLN A 222 -13.58 12.86 5.80
CA GLN A 222 -13.67 13.43 7.15
C GLN A 222 -13.25 12.41 8.20
N LEU A 223 -12.58 12.91 9.23
CA LEU A 223 -12.17 12.11 10.37
C LEU A 223 -13.40 11.79 11.24
N ARG A 224 -13.74 10.51 11.37
CA ARG A 224 -14.91 10.02 12.13
C ARG A 224 -14.48 8.98 13.15
N LYS A 225 -15.17 8.94 14.29
CA LYS A 225 -14.94 7.91 15.31
C LYS A 225 -15.25 6.53 14.71
N LEU A 226 -14.34 5.59 14.87
CA LEU A 226 -14.52 4.23 14.36
C LEU A 226 -15.46 3.45 15.27
N GLU A 227 -16.43 2.80 14.65
CA GLU A 227 -17.36 1.91 15.34
C GLU A 227 -16.62 0.72 15.98
N LYS A 228 -17.11 0.24 17.13
CA LYS A 228 -16.48 -0.89 17.86
C LYS A 228 -16.41 -2.18 17.03
N THR A 229 -17.24 -2.30 16.00
CA THR A 229 -17.29 -3.43 15.06
C THR A 229 -16.28 -3.33 13.92
N HIS A 230 -15.54 -2.22 13.83
CA HIS A 230 -14.55 -1.99 12.78
C HIS A 230 -13.46 -3.08 12.77
N ASP A 231 -13.02 -3.48 11.58
CA ASP A 231 -12.09 -4.60 11.39
C ASP A 231 -10.76 -4.41 12.12
N VAL A 232 -10.32 -3.16 12.32
CA VAL A 232 -9.09 -2.86 13.07
C VAL A 232 -9.11 -3.49 14.46
N TYR A 233 -10.26 -3.57 15.14
CA TYR A 233 -10.35 -4.11 16.51
C TYR A 233 -10.30 -5.65 16.57
N ARG A 234 -10.21 -6.32 15.43
CA ARG A 234 -10.04 -7.77 15.31
C ARG A 234 -8.98 -8.18 14.28
N ALA A 235 -8.19 -7.22 13.77
CA ALA A 235 -7.24 -7.46 12.70
C ALA A 235 -6.18 -8.49 13.10
N GLU A 236 -5.66 -8.43 14.33
CA GLU A 236 -4.73 -9.41 14.90
C GLU A 236 -5.24 -9.99 16.21
N THR A 237 -5.46 -9.14 17.20
CA THR A 237 -6.02 -9.49 18.51
C THR A 237 -7.45 -8.99 18.57
N VAL A 238 -8.36 -9.78 19.14
CA VAL A 238 -9.78 -9.40 19.25
C VAL A 238 -10.01 -8.57 20.50
N PHE A 239 -10.51 -7.34 20.33
CA PHE A 239 -11.06 -6.54 21.41
C PHE A 239 -12.54 -6.88 21.62
N LEU A 240 -12.83 -7.76 22.59
CA LEU A 240 -14.19 -8.24 22.86
C LEU A 240 -15.09 -7.18 23.54
N ALA A 241 -14.49 -6.28 24.32
CA ALA A 241 -15.20 -5.20 25.00
C ALA A 241 -14.30 -3.98 25.14
N ASP A 242 -14.91 -2.79 25.02
CA ASP A 242 -14.26 -1.49 25.23
C ASP A 242 -12.91 -1.32 24.49
N PRO A 243 -12.91 -1.41 23.14
CA PRO A 243 -11.70 -1.14 22.38
C PRO A 243 -11.24 0.31 22.62
N PRO A 244 -9.91 0.57 22.65
CA PRO A 244 -9.39 1.94 22.67
C PRO A 244 -9.99 2.77 21.54
N GLU A 245 -10.23 4.05 21.81
CA GLU A 245 -10.80 4.95 20.80
C GLU A 245 -9.84 5.13 19.62
N LEU A 246 -10.37 4.95 18.41
CA LEU A 246 -9.74 5.35 17.17
C LEU A 246 -10.73 6.18 16.36
N TRP A 247 -10.17 7.13 15.62
CA TRP A 247 -10.85 7.82 14.54
C TRP A 247 -10.22 7.40 13.22
N GLY A 248 -10.97 7.51 12.12
CA GLY A 248 -10.45 7.19 10.81
C GLY A 248 -11.12 7.96 9.69
N VAL A 249 -10.46 7.91 8.53
CA VAL A 249 -10.94 8.46 7.26
C VAL A 249 -11.00 7.30 6.28
N ASP A 250 -12.20 7.03 5.78
CA ASP A 250 -12.41 6.03 4.74
C ASP A 250 -12.01 6.60 3.38
N PHE A 251 -11.13 5.89 2.69
CA PHE A 251 -10.68 6.20 1.34
C PHE A 251 -10.89 4.94 0.49
N GLY A 252 -11.81 5.03 -0.48
CA GLY A 252 -12.24 3.90 -1.29
C GLY A 252 -12.85 2.78 -0.44
N CYS A 253 -12.22 1.60 -0.46
CA CYS A 253 -12.71 0.42 0.25
C CYS A 253 -12.23 0.24 1.69
N ARG A 254 -11.32 1.11 2.17
CA ARG A 254 -10.63 0.95 3.46
C ARG A 254 -10.56 2.24 4.25
N THR A 255 -10.29 2.14 5.53
CA THR A 255 -9.87 3.27 6.36
C THR A 255 -8.38 3.52 6.10
N ALA A 256 -8.03 4.53 5.31
CA ALA A 256 -6.63 4.79 4.92
C ALA A 256 -5.87 5.66 5.91
N ILE A 257 -6.59 6.39 6.76
CA ILE A 257 -6.02 7.23 7.81
C ILE A 257 -6.65 6.83 9.12
N MET A 258 -5.84 6.61 10.15
CA MET A 258 -6.31 6.42 11.52
C MET A 258 -5.65 7.43 12.45
N TYR A 259 -6.39 7.79 13.50
CA TYR A 259 -5.97 8.70 14.53
C TYR A 259 -6.34 8.17 15.91
N ALA A 260 -5.36 8.11 16.80
CA ALA A 260 -5.57 7.77 18.20
C ALA A 260 -5.47 9.04 19.06
N PRO A 261 -6.55 9.45 19.74
CA PRO A 261 -6.55 10.64 20.60
C PRO A 261 -5.89 10.41 21.97
N TYR A 262 -5.52 9.16 22.27
CA TYR A 262 -4.81 8.79 23.50
C TYR A 262 -3.33 8.53 23.22
N ASP A 263 -2.49 8.82 24.22
CA ASP A 263 -1.03 8.67 24.12
C ASP A 263 -0.60 7.20 24.23
N HIS A 264 -0.89 6.44 23.16
CA HIS A 264 -0.41 5.07 23.00
C HIS A 264 1.11 5.03 22.79
N ALA A 265 1.69 6.07 22.20
CA ALA A 265 3.12 6.20 21.96
C ALA A 265 3.94 6.15 23.26
N CYS A 266 3.49 6.84 24.31
CA CYS A 266 4.08 6.78 25.65
C CYS A 266 4.11 5.34 26.18
N ARG A 267 3.00 4.61 26.02
CA ARG A 267 2.91 3.21 26.48
C ARG A 267 3.78 2.27 25.65
N TRP A 268 3.89 2.49 24.35
CA TRP A 268 4.81 1.73 23.49
C TRP A 268 6.28 1.98 23.85
N ASP A 269 6.67 3.24 24.13
CA ASP A 269 8.03 3.58 24.59
C ASP A 269 8.40 2.87 25.91
N LYS A 270 7.39 2.59 26.74
CA LYS A 270 7.54 1.83 28.00
C LYS A 270 7.43 0.31 27.83
N TRP A 271 7.12 -0.21 26.65
CA TRP A 271 7.09 -1.66 26.45
C TRP A 271 8.49 -2.25 26.49
N MET A 272 8.61 -3.45 27.06
CA MET A 272 9.86 -4.22 27.10
C MET A 272 9.54 -5.68 26.83
N ARG A 273 10.38 -6.34 26.03
CA ARG A 273 10.20 -7.76 25.68
C ARG A 273 10.17 -8.67 26.90
N ASN A 274 11.07 -8.43 27.86
CA ASN A 274 11.19 -9.17 29.10
C ASN A 274 10.94 -8.21 30.27
N ASP A 275 9.67 -7.99 30.64
CA ASP A 275 9.31 -7.17 31.79
C ASP A 275 9.25 -8.04 33.07
N SER A 276 10.40 -8.30 33.68
CA SER A 276 10.47 -8.96 35.00
C SER A 276 10.33 -7.96 36.16
N ALA A 277 10.45 -6.66 35.92
CA ALA A 277 10.74 -5.66 36.95
C ALA A 277 9.53 -4.80 37.41
N ARG A 278 8.43 -4.72 36.67
CA ARG A 278 7.26 -3.93 37.12
C ARG A 278 6.38 -4.66 38.14
N ALA A 279 6.32 -4.15 39.37
CA ALA A 279 5.42 -4.69 40.39
C ALA A 279 3.92 -4.39 40.13
N ASN A 280 3.59 -3.41 39.27
CA ASN A 280 2.20 -2.98 39.04
C ASN A 280 1.56 -3.67 37.82
N ASN A 281 0.62 -4.59 38.08
CA ASN A 281 -0.12 -5.35 37.08
C ASN A 281 -1.04 -4.46 36.20
N GLU A 282 -1.55 -3.34 36.72
CA GLU A 282 -2.46 -2.46 35.98
C GLU A 282 -1.72 -1.71 34.86
N ILE A 283 -0.55 -1.14 35.15
CA ILE A 283 0.28 -0.46 34.16
C ILE A 283 0.70 -1.44 33.06
N ARG A 284 1.05 -2.68 33.44
CA ARG A 284 1.35 -3.74 32.47
C ARG A 284 0.16 -4.06 31.57
N ALA A 285 -1.03 -4.18 32.13
CA ALA A 285 -2.25 -4.41 31.35
C ALA A 285 -2.54 -3.25 30.39
N GLN A 286 -2.36 -2.01 30.83
CA GLN A 286 -2.53 -0.81 30.00
C GLN A 286 -1.53 -0.74 28.85
N ILE A 287 -0.26 -1.07 29.10
CA ILE A 287 0.79 -1.16 28.07
C ILE A 287 0.46 -2.29 27.09
N GLY A 288 0.05 -3.46 27.60
CA GLY A 288 -0.39 -4.59 26.79
C GLY A 288 -1.55 -4.23 25.87
N LYS A 289 -2.58 -3.56 26.40
CA LYS A 289 -3.75 -3.08 25.63
C LYS A 289 -3.33 -2.11 24.51
N SER A 290 -2.41 -1.18 24.79
CA SER A 290 -1.89 -0.26 23.77
C SER A 290 -1.04 -0.97 22.70
N ILE A 291 -0.21 -1.94 23.08
CA ILE A 291 0.57 -2.72 22.12
C ILE A 291 -0.36 -3.56 21.23
N GLN A 292 -1.39 -4.18 21.80
CA GLN A 292 -2.42 -4.90 21.03
C GLN A 292 -3.10 -3.99 20.01
N LEU A 293 -3.46 -2.76 20.40
CA LEU A 293 -4.03 -1.78 19.47
C LEU A 293 -3.07 -1.42 18.34
N GLY A 294 -1.81 -1.10 18.67
CA GLY A 294 -0.79 -0.76 17.68
C GLY A 294 -0.57 -1.90 16.69
N VAL A 295 -0.46 -3.14 17.18
CA VAL A 295 -0.33 -4.33 16.33
C VAL A 295 -1.54 -4.49 15.43
N ASN A 296 -2.75 -4.30 15.96
CA ASN A 296 -3.99 -4.37 15.19
C ASN A 296 -4.04 -3.32 14.06
N VAL A 297 -3.67 -2.08 14.34
CA VAL A 297 -3.59 -1.01 13.33
C VAL A 297 -2.60 -1.40 12.23
N VAL A 298 -1.41 -1.91 12.61
CA VAL A 298 -0.40 -2.34 11.64
C VAL A 298 -0.88 -3.56 10.82
N ALA A 299 -1.50 -4.55 11.46
CA ALA A 299 -2.06 -5.71 10.78
C ALA A 299 -3.16 -5.31 9.80
N TYR A 300 -4.03 -4.37 10.19
CA TYR A 300 -5.06 -3.83 9.32
C TYR A 300 -4.47 -3.08 8.13
N ALA A 301 -3.51 -2.19 8.37
CA ALA A 301 -2.89 -1.34 7.35
C ALA A 301 -2.08 -2.12 6.31
N THR A 302 -1.50 -3.26 6.70
CA THR A 302 -0.59 -4.04 5.85
C THR A 302 -1.21 -5.32 5.33
N GLY A 303 -2.33 -5.78 5.87
CA GLY A 303 -2.87 -7.10 5.57
C GLY A 303 -1.93 -8.26 5.96
N ARG A 304 -0.90 -8.01 6.78
CA ARG A 304 0.25 -8.92 7.03
C ARG A 304 1.09 -9.24 5.79
N GLU A 305 0.91 -8.49 4.71
CA GLU A 305 1.64 -8.65 3.47
C GLU A 305 2.62 -7.49 3.34
N LEU A 306 3.89 -7.77 3.57
CA LEU A 306 4.97 -6.79 3.46
C LEU A 306 5.72 -7.00 2.16
N ARG A 307 6.08 -5.90 1.50
CA ARG A 307 6.90 -5.96 0.30
C ARG A 307 8.33 -6.34 0.63
N ASP A 308 8.91 -7.10 -0.28
CA ASP A 308 10.36 -7.25 -0.30
C ASP A 308 10.99 -5.89 -0.63
N LYS A 309 11.98 -5.49 0.15
CA LYS A 309 12.73 -4.24 -0.02
C LYS A 309 13.49 -4.19 -1.35
N LEU A 310 13.77 -5.35 -1.94
CA LEU A 310 14.38 -5.47 -3.27
C LEU A 310 13.40 -5.17 -4.41
N GLN A 311 12.09 -5.34 -4.16
CA GLN A 311 11.04 -5.00 -5.11
C GLN A 311 10.67 -3.52 -4.94
N ARG A 312 11.43 -2.65 -5.60
CA ARG A 312 11.01 -1.25 -5.73
C ARG A 312 9.71 -1.20 -6.56
N PRO A 313 8.77 -0.31 -6.23
CA PRO A 313 7.87 0.19 -7.25
C PRO A 313 8.78 0.74 -8.35
N ASN A 314 8.73 0.15 -9.55
CA ASN A 314 9.34 0.78 -10.71
C ASN A 314 8.80 2.21 -10.74
N SER A 315 9.71 3.16 -10.94
CA SER A 315 9.40 4.57 -11.15
C SER A 315 8.14 4.64 -12.00
N GLN A 316 7.07 5.20 -11.44
CA GLN A 316 5.82 5.43 -12.16
C GLN A 316 6.22 6.11 -13.45
N ILE A 317 6.14 5.39 -14.57
CA ILE A 317 6.22 6.02 -15.87
C ILE A 317 5.04 6.98 -15.83
N ALA A 318 5.33 8.28 -15.73
CA ALA A 318 4.33 9.30 -15.94
C ALA A 318 3.74 8.98 -17.30
N LEU A 319 2.47 8.60 -17.31
CA LEU A 319 1.77 8.30 -18.54
C LEU A 319 1.91 9.56 -19.40
N SER A 320 2.48 9.44 -20.59
CA SER A 320 2.73 10.61 -21.42
C SER A 320 1.39 11.25 -21.78
N ASP A 321 1.17 12.50 -21.35
CA ASP A 321 -0.02 13.29 -21.68
C ASP A 321 -0.16 13.61 -23.18
N SER A 322 0.78 13.18 -24.02
CA SER A 322 0.64 13.30 -25.47
C SER A 322 -0.40 12.28 -25.96
N GLU A 323 -1.60 12.77 -26.27
CA GLU A 323 -2.59 12.04 -27.08
C GLU A 323 -1.96 11.66 -28.42
N THR A 324 -1.44 10.45 -28.49
CA THR A 324 -0.91 9.85 -29.72
C THR A 324 -1.94 8.88 -30.25
N ARG A 325 -2.15 8.87 -31.57
CA ARG A 325 -3.05 7.90 -32.21
C ARG A 325 -2.60 6.48 -31.86
N GLY A 326 -3.57 5.61 -31.51
CA GLY A 326 -3.32 4.20 -31.21
C GLY A 326 -3.19 3.86 -29.71
N GLN A 327 -3.42 4.81 -28.80
CA GLN A 327 -3.52 4.52 -27.36
C GLN A 327 -4.90 3.95 -27.00
N LEU A 328 -4.91 2.90 -26.20
CA LEU A 328 -6.13 2.34 -25.60
C LEU A 328 -6.68 3.30 -24.55
N ARG A 329 -7.97 3.63 -24.69
CA ARG A 329 -8.78 4.32 -23.68
C ARG A 329 -9.76 3.33 -23.07
N ILE A 330 -9.73 3.18 -21.74
CA ILE A 330 -10.68 2.35 -21.00
C ILE A 330 -11.69 3.29 -20.31
N GLY A 331 -12.96 3.16 -20.66
CA GLY A 331 -14.03 3.96 -20.07
C GLY A 331 -14.50 3.39 -18.73
N ARG A 332 -14.92 4.25 -17.80
CA ARG A 332 -15.55 3.84 -16.54
C ARG A 332 -17.06 4.03 -16.63
N LEU A 333 -17.82 2.98 -16.33
CA LEU A 333 -19.28 3.04 -16.36
C LEU A 333 -19.83 3.56 -15.03
N LYS A 334 -20.53 4.70 -15.06
CA LYS A 334 -21.12 5.34 -13.89
C LYS A 334 -22.43 4.66 -13.48
N HIS A 335 -22.60 4.43 -12.19
CA HIS A 335 -23.82 3.88 -11.59
C HIS A 335 -23.95 4.29 -10.11
N SER A 336 -25.14 4.15 -9.51
CA SER A 336 -25.39 4.53 -8.11
C SER A 336 -24.74 3.61 -7.06
N GLY A 337 -24.35 2.40 -7.47
CA GLY A 337 -23.75 1.36 -6.61
C GLY A 337 -22.30 1.58 -6.13
N GLY A 338 -21.78 2.81 -6.17
CA GLY A 338 -20.40 3.13 -5.77
C GLY A 338 -19.36 2.93 -6.89
N TRP A 339 -19.64 3.46 -8.07
CA TRP A 339 -18.80 3.37 -9.28
C TRP A 339 -17.38 3.94 -9.12
N ASP A 340 -17.15 4.76 -8.11
CA ASP A 340 -15.89 5.46 -7.80
C ASP A 340 -15.16 4.89 -6.58
N THR A 341 -15.62 3.76 -6.04
CA THR A 341 -15.01 3.07 -4.89
C THR A 341 -13.50 2.82 -5.07
N ALA A 342 -13.07 2.56 -6.30
CA ALA A 342 -11.68 2.29 -6.67
C ALA A 342 -11.28 3.15 -7.88
N ALA A 343 -11.36 4.47 -7.71
CA ALA A 343 -11.31 5.46 -8.80
C ALA A 343 -10.05 5.38 -9.71
N SER A 344 -8.93 4.94 -9.17
CA SER A 344 -7.61 4.81 -9.80
C SER A 344 -7.33 3.42 -10.37
N ALA A 345 -8.25 2.45 -10.19
CA ALA A 345 -8.07 1.08 -10.66
C ALA A 345 -7.78 1.02 -12.17
N VAL A 346 -8.51 1.79 -12.97
CA VAL A 346 -8.33 1.84 -14.44
C VAL A 346 -7.01 2.49 -14.83
N SER A 347 -6.61 3.60 -14.18
CA SER A 347 -5.31 4.22 -14.44
C SER A 347 -4.14 3.29 -14.07
N ASN A 348 -4.28 2.51 -12.99
CA ASN A 348 -3.28 1.52 -12.58
C ASN A 348 -3.25 0.32 -13.54
N LEU A 349 -4.41 -0.13 -14.05
CA LEU A 349 -4.50 -1.14 -15.10
C LEU A 349 -3.83 -0.66 -16.40
N GLY A 350 -4.07 0.59 -16.81
CA GLY A 350 -3.40 1.19 -17.96
C GLY A 350 -1.88 1.17 -17.83
N ARG A 351 -1.36 1.52 -16.64
CA ARG A 351 0.08 1.41 -16.36
C ARG A 351 0.58 -0.03 -16.44
N ALA A 352 -0.16 -0.98 -15.84
CA ALA A 352 0.21 -2.39 -15.89
C ALA A 352 0.24 -2.92 -17.34
N LEU A 353 -0.71 -2.49 -18.19
CA LEU A 353 -0.75 -2.84 -19.61
C LEU A 353 0.47 -2.32 -20.37
N GLN A 354 0.94 -1.10 -20.08
CA GLN A 354 2.17 -0.57 -20.67
C GLN A 354 3.41 -1.34 -20.20
N GLU A 355 3.55 -1.54 -18.89
CA GLU A 355 4.73 -2.16 -18.30
C GLU A 355 4.87 -3.64 -18.65
N LYS A 356 3.75 -4.37 -18.63
CA LYS A 356 3.73 -5.84 -18.71
C LYS A 356 3.41 -6.35 -20.11
N ALA A 357 2.60 -5.62 -20.88
CA ALA A 357 2.11 -6.07 -22.18
C ALA A 357 2.48 -5.13 -23.34
N ARG A 358 3.15 -3.99 -23.06
CA ARG A 358 3.54 -2.98 -24.05
C ARG A 358 2.36 -2.41 -24.85
N VAL A 359 1.16 -2.43 -24.28
CA VAL A 359 -0.02 -1.78 -24.86
C VAL A 359 0.02 -0.31 -24.50
N ALA A 360 0.06 0.58 -25.49
CA ALA A 360 0.01 2.01 -25.24
C ALA A 360 -1.38 2.38 -24.69
N THR A 361 -1.44 3.07 -23.54
CA THR A 361 -2.70 3.50 -22.91
C THR A 361 -2.64 4.98 -22.55
N THR A 362 -3.80 5.59 -22.35
CA THR A 362 -3.91 6.94 -21.79
C THR A 362 -4.06 6.89 -20.26
N PRO A 363 -3.59 7.90 -19.50
CA PRO A 363 -3.99 8.09 -18.10
C PRO A 363 -5.46 8.43 -17.94
N ASP A 364 -6.06 9.07 -18.96
CA ASP A 364 -7.44 9.52 -18.94
C ASP A 364 -8.40 8.33 -19.03
N SER A 365 -9.20 8.17 -17.98
CA SER A 365 -10.24 7.15 -17.87
C SER A 365 -11.61 7.83 -17.82
N PRO A 366 -12.17 8.19 -18.98
CA PRO A 366 -13.41 8.95 -19.06
C PRO A 366 -14.56 8.20 -18.40
N VAL A 367 -15.45 8.96 -17.76
CA VAL A 367 -16.61 8.41 -17.03
C VAL A 367 -17.85 8.60 -17.88
N PHE A 368 -18.55 7.51 -18.18
CA PHE A 368 -19.75 7.52 -19.00
C PHE A 368 -20.97 7.08 -18.18
N SER A 369 -22.09 7.77 -18.35
CA SER A 369 -23.39 7.19 -18.02
C SER A 369 -23.75 6.14 -19.07
N ALA A 370 -24.59 5.16 -18.74
CA ALA A 370 -24.94 4.08 -19.67
C ALA A 370 -25.69 4.54 -20.93
N ASN A 371 -26.30 5.74 -20.89
CA ASN A 371 -26.98 6.37 -22.02
C ASN A 371 -26.09 7.32 -22.84
N ASP A 372 -24.83 7.51 -22.47
CA ASP A 372 -23.93 8.44 -23.16
C ASP A 372 -23.40 7.85 -24.47
N PRO A 373 -23.72 8.42 -25.66
CA PRO A 373 -23.22 7.90 -26.93
C PRO A 373 -21.68 7.93 -27.06
N ALA A 374 -20.98 8.72 -26.26
CA ALA A 374 -19.53 8.77 -26.27
C ALA A 374 -18.88 7.46 -25.80
N LEU A 375 -19.63 6.58 -25.11
CA LEU A 375 -19.11 5.28 -24.68
C LEU A 375 -18.66 4.39 -25.85
N PHE A 376 -19.22 4.59 -27.06
CA PHE A 376 -18.84 3.84 -28.26
C PHE A 376 -17.43 4.18 -28.75
N ALA A 377 -16.84 5.28 -28.29
CA ALA A 377 -15.45 5.62 -28.58
C ALA A 377 -14.45 4.79 -27.76
N CYS A 378 -14.91 4.06 -26.74
CA CYS A 378 -14.07 3.19 -25.92
C CYS A 378 -14.36 1.71 -26.22
N PRO A 379 -13.40 0.94 -26.73
CA PRO A 379 -13.61 -0.49 -27.02
C PRO A 379 -13.85 -1.32 -25.75
N ILE A 380 -13.40 -0.81 -24.59
CA ILE A 380 -13.48 -1.48 -23.30
C ILE A 380 -14.07 -0.52 -22.28
N LEU A 381 -15.10 -0.98 -21.57
CA LEU A 381 -15.64 -0.37 -20.36
C LEU A 381 -15.22 -1.19 -19.13
N TYR A 382 -15.00 -0.49 -18.03
CA TYR A 382 -14.74 -1.05 -16.71
C TYR A 382 -15.85 -0.63 -15.74
N MET A 383 -16.34 -1.57 -14.92
CA MET A 383 -17.40 -1.32 -13.95
C MET A 383 -17.13 -2.05 -12.63
N HIS A 384 -17.23 -1.36 -11.51
CA HIS A 384 -17.10 -1.99 -10.19
C HIS A 384 -17.97 -1.30 -9.15
N GLY A 385 -18.31 -1.98 -8.06
CA GLY A 385 -19.06 -1.34 -6.99
C GLY A 385 -19.28 -2.19 -5.75
N ARG A 386 -19.89 -1.56 -4.74
CA ARG A 386 -20.19 -2.19 -3.43
C ARG A 386 -21.67 -2.25 -3.08
N LYS A 387 -22.46 -1.37 -3.67
CA LYS A 387 -23.87 -1.15 -3.28
C LYS A 387 -24.80 -1.54 -4.42
N ASN A 388 -26.08 -1.64 -4.09
CA ASN A 388 -27.12 -1.87 -5.08
C ASN A 388 -27.13 -0.78 -6.16
N PHE A 389 -27.45 -1.18 -7.38
CA PHE A 389 -27.72 -0.26 -8.51
C PHE A 389 -28.76 -0.87 -9.44
N SER A 390 -29.23 -0.08 -10.40
CA SER A 390 -30.14 -0.53 -11.46
C SER A 390 -29.93 0.33 -12.70
N PHE A 391 -30.09 -0.26 -13.89
CA PHE A 391 -30.17 0.49 -15.14
C PHE A 391 -31.63 0.68 -15.54
N THR A 392 -31.93 1.80 -16.19
CA THR A 392 -33.23 1.98 -16.87
C THR A 392 -33.30 1.10 -18.11
N GLN A 393 -34.49 0.97 -18.70
CA GLN A 393 -34.66 0.18 -19.92
C GLN A 393 -33.91 0.79 -21.11
N GLU A 394 -33.85 2.12 -21.18
CA GLU A 394 -33.10 2.86 -22.19
C GLU A 394 -31.60 2.62 -22.05
N GLU A 395 -31.07 2.68 -20.82
CA GLU A 395 -29.68 2.37 -20.51
C GLU A 395 -29.32 0.92 -20.88
N ALA A 396 -30.18 -0.05 -20.53
CA ALA A 396 -29.97 -1.44 -20.89
C ALA A 396 -29.96 -1.65 -22.42
N THR A 397 -30.83 -0.94 -23.15
CA THR A 397 -30.90 -1.00 -24.62
C THR A 397 -29.64 -0.41 -25.26
N GLN A 398 -29.15 0.72 -24.75
CA GLN A 398 -27.91 1.34 -25.22
C GLN A 398 -26.69 0.45 -24.97
N LEU A 399 -26.59 -0.15 -23.78
CA LEU A 399 -25.53 -1.09 -23.47
C LEU A 399 -25.59 -2.34 -24.35
N LYS A 400 -26.79 -2.87 -24.64
CA LYS A 400 -26.94 -3.97 -25.59
C LYS A 400 -26.39 -3.60 -26.97
N ALA A 401 -26.72 -2.41 -27.46
CA ALA A 401 -26.17 -1.90 -28.72
C ALA A 401 -24.64 -1.75 -28.67
N TYR A 402 -24.08 -1.30 -27.55
CA TYR A 402 -22.63 -1.22 -27.36
C TYR A 402 -21.93 -2.58 -27.55
N PHE A 403 -22.45 -3.63 -26.89
CA PHE A 403 -21.89 -4.99 -27.00
C PHE A 403 -22.04 -5.58 -28.41
N ASP A 404 -23.19 -5.33 -29.05
CA ASP A 404 -23.45 -5.77 -30.42
C ASP A 404 -22.51 -5.09 -31.44
N ASN A 405 -22.02 -3.89 -31.14
CA ASN A 405 -21.05 -3.14 -31.95
C ASN A 405 -19.58 -3.44 -31.61
N GLY A 406 -19.30 -4.53 -30.91
CA GLY A 406 -17.92 -4.94 -30.60
C GLY A 406 -17.46 -4.62 -29.18
N GLY A 407 -18.21 -3.80 -28.43
CA GLY A 407 -17.84 -3.37 -27.09
C GLY A 407 -17.61 -4.52 -26.11
N PHE A 408 -16.78 -4.27 -25.10
CA PHE A 408 -16.44 -5.23 -24.06
C PHE A 408 -16.58 -4.62 -22.66
N LEU A 409 -17.08 -5.39 -21.70
CA LEU A 409 -17.20 -4.97 -20.31
C LEU A 409 -16.42 -5.91 -19.40
N MET A 410 -15.42 -5.34 -18.70
CA MET A 410 -14.82 -5.97 -17.53
C MET A 410 -15.49 -5.43 -16.27
N ALA A 411 -15.90 -6.31 -15.36
CA ALA A 411 -16.52 -5.89 -14.11
C ALA A 411 -16.12 -6.72 -12.89
N ASP A 412 -16.12 -6.11 -11.72
CA ASP A 412 -15.86 -6.81 -10.45
C ASP A 412 -16.70 -6.27 -9.27
N ALA A 413 -17.03 -7.15 -8.32
CA ALA A 413 -17.61 -6.73 -7.05
C ALA A 413 -16.53 -6.35 -6.03
N CYS A 414 -16.49 -5.08 -5.65
CA CYS A 414 -15.51 -4.57 -4.70
C CYS A 414 -15.62 -5.31 -3.35
N CYS A 415 -14.52 -5.91 -2.90
CA CYS A 415 -14.45 -6.78 -1.73
C CYS A 415 -15.53 -7.88 -1.64
N GLY A 416 -15.99 -8.40 -2.79
CA GLY A 416 -17.01 -9.44 -2.85
C GLY A 416 -18.41 -8.99 -2.40
N ALA A 417 -18.72 -7.70 -2.59
CA ALA A 417 -19.97 -7.11 -2.15
C ALA A 417 -21.21 -7.77 -2.80
N ARG A 418 -21.97 -8.51 -1.98
CA ARG A 418 -23.19 -9.24 -2.42
C ARG A 418 -24.24 -8.34 -3.05
N GLN A 419 -24.43 -7.14 -2.52
CA GLN A 419 -25.37 -6.14 -3.05
C GLN A 419 -25.07 -5.77 -4.51
N PHE A 420 -23.79 -5.58 -4.83
CA PHE A 420 -23.38 -5.30 -6.20
C PHE A 420 -23.48 -6.54 -7.09
N ASP A 421 -23.04 -7.73 -6.62
CA ASP A 421 -23.19 -9.02 -7.33
C ASP A 421 -24.65 -9.28 -7.75
N GLU A 422 -25.58 -9.13 -6.82
CA GLU A 422 -27.02 -9.29 -7.09
C GLU A 422 -27.56 -8.28 -8.10
N SER A 423 -27.12 -7.01 -8.02
CA SER A 423 -27.54 -5.96 -8.95
C SER A 423 -26.95 -6.15 -10.35
N PHE A 424 -25.68 -6.58 -10.42
CA PHE A 424 -24.99 -6.85 -11.67
C PHE A 424 -25.63 -8.01 -12.44
N ARG A 425 -25.97 -9.12 -11.76
CA ARG A 425 -26.70 -10.24 -12.36
C ARG A 425 -28.04 -9.82 -12.95
N LYS A 426 -28.81 -8.99 -12.22
CA LYS A 426 -30.09 -8.43 -12.71
C LYS A 426 -29.89 -7.55 -13.94
N ALA A 427 -28.89 -6.69 -13.93
CA ALA A 427 -28.56 -5.83 -15.06
C ALA A 427 -28.18 -6.64 -16.32
N ILE A 428 -27.35 -7.67 -16.17
CA ILE A 428 -26.98 -8.56 -17.29
C ILE A 428 -28.19 -9.30 -17.86
N HIS A 429 -29.08 -9.80 -16.99
CA HIS A 429 -30.32 -10.42 -17.45
C HIS A 429 -31.22 -9.43 -18.20
N GLN A 430 -31.30 -8.18 -17.74
CA GLN A 430 -32.06 -7.12 -18.41
C GLN A 430 -31.47 -6.75 -19.79
N ILE A 431 -30.15 -6.75 -19.94
CA ILE A 431 -29.46 -6.38 -21.19
C ILE A 431 -29.53 -7.53 -22.22
N PHE A 432 -29.26 -8.76 -21.81
CA PHE A 432 -29.05 -9.89 -22.72
C PHE A 432 -30.17 -10.93 -22.73
N GLY A 433 -31.07 -10.92 -21.73
CA GLY A 433 -32.00 -12.03 -21.49
C GLY A 433 -31.31 -13.34 -21.11
N GLN A 434 -30.05 -13.29 -20.70
CA GLN A 434 -29.20 -14.44 -20.37
C GLN A 434 -28.62 -14.28 -18.96
N GLU A 435 -28.25 -15.39 -18.35
CA GLU A 435 -27.53 -15.41 -17.08
C GLU A 435 -26.03 -15.49 -17.32
N LEU A 436 -25.26 -14.92 -16.38
CA LEU A 436 -23.81 -15.09 -16.33
C LEU A 436 -23.47 -16.57 -16.17
N LYS A 437 -22.55 -17.07 -17.00
CA LYS A 437 -22.07 -18.45 -16.94
C LYS A 437 -20.60 -18.48 -16.53
N PRO A 438 -20.17 -19.48 -15.74
CA PRO A 438 -18.75 -19.67 -15.44
C PRO A 438 -17.91 -19.75 -16.72
N ILE A 439 -16.79 -19.03 -16.74
CA ILE A 439 -15.78 -19.15 -17.79
C ILE A 439 -14.85 -20.32 -17.44
N PRO A 440 -14.64 -21.28 -18.34
CA PRO A 440 -13.76 -22.42 -18.08
C PRO A 440 -12.33 -21.99 -17.71
N ALA A 441 -11.72 -22.67 -16.74
CA ALA A 441 -10.36 -22.33 -16.28
C ALA A 441 -9.27 -22.58 -17.34
N ASP A 442 -9.57 -23.38 -18.37
CA ASP A 442 -8.72 -23.66 -19.53
C ASP A 442 -8.97 -22.71 -20.72
N HIS A 443 -9.85 -21.70 -20.54
CA HIS A 443 -10.09 -20.70 -21.57
C HIS A 443 -8.81 -19.91 -21.89
N GLU A 444 -8.64 -19.50 -23.15
CA GLU A 444 -7.42 -18.84 -23.64
C GLU A 444 -7.03 -17.58 -22.85
N MET A 445 -8.03 -16.89 -22.28
CA MET A 445 -7.81 -15.71 -21.44
C MET A 445 -6.98 -15.99 -20.18
N PHE A 446 -6.86 -17.23 -19.73
CA PHE A 446 -6.07 -17.59 -18.55
C PHE A 446 -4.69 -18.17 -18.88
N HIS A 447 -4.36 -18.29 -20.17
CA HIS A 447 -3.13 -18.91 -20.65
C HIS A 447 -2.00 -17.89 -20.91
N SER A 448 -0.77 -18.37 -20.86
CA SER A 448 0.43 -17.58 -21.19
C SER A 448 0.47 -17.10 -22.65
N THR A 449 -0.26 -17.74 -23.56
CA THR A 449 -0.41 -17.28 -24.95
C THR A 449 -1.14 -15.94 -25.04
N GLN A 450 -2.01 -15.63 -24.07
CA GLN A 450 -2.70 -14.35 -23.96
C GLN A 450 -1.81 -13.29 -23.28
N GLY A 451 -1.03 -13.70 -22.28
CA GLY A 451 -0.08 -12.85 -21.56
C GLY A 451 0.61 -13.60 -20.41
N PHE A 452 -0.15 -13.89 -19.36
CA PHE A 452 0.32 -14.61 -18.18
C PHE A 452 -0.40 -15.94 -18.00
N ASP A 453 0.30 -16.95 -17.49
CA ASP A 453 -0.37 -18.16 -16.98
C ASP A 453 -0.99 -17.85 -15.62
N VAL A 454 -2.32 -17.73 -15.60
CA VAL A 454 -3.14 -17.36 -14.42
C VAL A 454 -4.20 -18.41 -14.14
N ARG A 455 -3.95 -19.66 -14.56
CA ARG A 455 -4.81 -20.81 -14.24
C ARG A 455 -4.75 -21.19 -12.76
N GLN A 456 -3.75 -20.71 -12.04
CA GLN A 456 -3.63 -20.82 -10.59
C GLN A 456 -3.35 -19.43 -10.03
N VAL A 457 -4.29 -18.93 -9.23
CA VAL A 457 -4.26 -17.60 -8.64
C VAL A 457 -4.56 -17.68 -7.16
N LYS A 458 -3.98 -16.75 -6.41
CA LYS A 458 -4.25 -16.60 -4.98
C LYS A 458 -5.43 -15.67 -4.78
N ARG A 459 -6.38 -16.10 -3.97
CA ARG A 459 -7.51 -15.28 -3.50
C ARG A 459 -7.64 -15.34 -1.99
N ARG A 460 -8.11 -14.22 -1.44
CA ARG A 460 -8.48 -14.06 -0.05
C ARG A 460 -9.98 -14.30 0.10
N ILE A 461 -10.35 -15.20 1.02
CA ILE A 461 -11.73 -15.40 1.43
C ILE A 461 -11.78 -15.19 2.95
N PRO A 462 -12.38 -14.09 3.43
CA PRO A 462 -12.49 -13.83 4.86
C PRO A 462 -13.33 -14.92 5.55
N ALA A 463 -12.81 -15.53 6.61
CA ALA A 463 -13.61 -16.42 7.45
C ALA A 463 -14.72 -15.61 8.14
N ALA A 464 -15.98 -16.03 7.97
CA ALA A 464 -17.15 -15.35 8.52
C ALA A 464 -17.28 -15.62 10.03
N GLY A 465 -16.59 -14.83 10.86
CA GLY A 465 -16.74 -14.85 12.32
C GLY A 465 -16.58 -13.45 12.93
N GLN A 466 -17.65 -12.90 13.51
CA GLN A 466 -17.61 -11.57 14.15
C GLN A 466 -16.76 -11.53 15.43
N ASN A 467 -16.45 -12.70 16.02
CA ASN A 467 -15.80 -12.84 17.33
C ASN A 467 -14.41 -13.51 17.29
N THR A 468 -13.84 -13.71 16.10
CA THR A 468 -12.50 -14.28 15.93
C THR A 468 -11.56 -13.27 15.30
N SER A 469 -10.25 -13.46 15.46
CA SER A 469 -9.27 -12.68 14.70
C SER A 469 -9.58 -12.83 13.20
N ILE A 470 -9.34 -11.78 12.41
CA ILE A 470 -9.50 -11.88 10.95
C ILE A 470 -8.37 -12.76 10.44
N ASN A 471 -8.64 -14.06 10.38
CA ASN A 471 -7.84 -15.04 9.68
C ASN A 471 -8.38 -15.07 8.25
N ALA A 472 -7.73 -14.27 7.41
CA ALA A 472 -7.92 -14.33 5.98
C ALA A 472 -7.14 -15.55 5.46
N GLU A 473 -7.82 -16.64 5.14
CA GLU A 473 -7.18 -17.75 4.46
C GLU A 473 -6.93 -17.34 3.00
N VAL A 474 -5.66 -17.30 2.62
CA VAL A 474 -5.26 -17.18 1.22
C VAL A 474 -5.30 -18.58 0.62
N THR A 475 -6.20 -18.76 -0.33
CA THR A 475 -6.34 -20.03 -1.06
C THR A 475 -5.80 -19.86 -2.48
N ALA A 476 -5.00 -20.83 -2.93
CA ALA A 476 -4.60 -20.93 -4.32
C ALA A 476 -5.60 -21.82 -5.06
N GLY A 477 -6.03 -21.41 -6.24
CA GLY A 477 -6.91 -22.21 -7.08
C GLY A 477 -7.19 -21.56 -8.42
N GLU A 478 -8.15 -22.12 -9.15
CA GLU A 478 -8.55 -21.63 -10.47
C GLU A 478 -9.17 -20.23 -10.41
N PRO A 479 -8.98 -19.39 -11.44
CA PRO A 479 -9.66 -18.11 -11.54
C PRO A 479 -11.18 -18.32 -11.67
N LEU A 480 -11.95 -17.61 -10.86
CA LEU A 480 -13.41 -17.69 -10.82
C LEU A 480 -13.98 -16.44 -11.49
N PHE A 481 -14.31 -16.58 -12.77
CA PHE A 481 -14.96 -15.55 -13.57
C PHE A 481 -16.23 -16.11 -14.20
N GLU A 482 -17.17 -15.23 -14.45
CA GLU A 482 -18.37 -15.52 -15.19
C GLU A 482 -18.50 -14.54 -16.35
N GLY A 483 -19.21 -14.91 -17.42
CA GLY A 483 -19.34 -14.04 -18.57
C GLY A 483 -20.59 -14.26 -19.40
N ILE A 484 -20.78 -13.36 -20.35
CA ILE A 484 -21.75 -13.47 -21.44
C ILE A 484 -20.99 -13.68 -22.74
N GLU A 485 -21.26 -14.81 -23.37
CA GLU A 485 -20.77 -15.16 -24.70
C GLU A 485 -21.83 -14.78 -25.74
N ILE A 486 -21.41 -14.13 -26.82
CA ILE A 486 -22.25 -13.87 -27.99
C ILE A 486 -21.70 -14.59 -29.20
N LYS A 487 -22.60 -14.97 -30.10
CA LYS A 487 -22.20 -15.62 -31.34
C LYS A 487 -21.46 -14.65 -32.25
N GLY A 488 -20.36 -15.10 -32.82
CA GLY A 488 -19.63 -14.31 -33.81
C GLY A 488 -20.49 -14.06 -35.06
N ALA A 489 -20.48 -12.82 -35.54
CA ALA A 489 -21.10 -12.49 -36.82
C ALA A 489 -20.15 -12.89 -37.97
N ASN A 490 -20.71 -13.30 -39.11
CA ASN A 490 -19.96 -13.52 -40.35
C ASN A 490 -18.83 -14.57 -40.28
N GLY A 491 -19.00 -15.62 -39.47
CA GLY A 491 -18.02 -16.71 -39.34
C GLY A 491 -16.88 -16.42 -38.35
N ALA A 492 -16.94 -15.30 -37.62
CA ALA A 492 -16.10 -15.08 -36.46
C ALA A 492 -16.42 -16.11 -35.36
N PRO A 493 -15.45 -16.49 -34.51
CA PRO A 493 -15.70 -17.35 -33.36
C PRO A 493 -16.64 -16.65 -32.36
N ASP A 494 -17.32 -17.46 -31.55
CA ASP A 494 -18.06 -16.97 -30.39
C ASP A 494 -17.08 -16.29 -29.42
N ARG A 495 -17.51 -15.21 -28.78
CA ARG A 495 -16.65 -14.41 -27.91
C ARG A 495 -17.37 -13.93 -26.67
N TYR A 496 -16.63 -13.79 -25.57
CA TYR A 496 -17.11 -13.14 -24.36
C TYR A 496 -17.12 -11.62 -24.55
N VAL A 497 -18.28 -10.99 -24.31
CA VAL A 497 -18.46 -9.53 -24.31
C VAL A 497 -18.56 -8.95 -22.91
N VAL A 498 -18.87 -9.78 -21.93
CA VAL A 498 -18.86 -9.43 -20.52
C VAL A 498 -18.02 -10.44 -19.79
N VAL A 499 -17.06 -9.96 -19.00
CA VAL A 499 -16.27 -10.76 -18.07
C VAL A 499 -16.41 -10.15 -16.68
N TYR A 500 -16.96 -10.93 -15.76
CA TYR A 500 -17.32 -10.52 -14.43
C TYR A 500 -16.59 -11.37 -13.38
N SER A 501 -16.06 -10.70 -12.36
CA SER A 501 -15.55 -11.34 -11.16
C SER A 501 -16.41 -11.00 -9.94
N LYS A 502 -16.91 -12.03 -9.28
CA LYS A 502 -17.51 -11.88 -7.94
C LYS A 502 -16.49 -11.49 -6.87
N TYR A 503 -15.21 -11.75 -7.10
CA TYR A 503 -14.13 -11.40 -6.20
C TYR A 503 -13.46 -10.10 -6.64
N ASP A 504 -12.99 -9.32 -5.68
CA ASP A 504 -12.36 -8.02 -5.94
C ASP A 504 -11.13 -8.12 -6.85
N ILE A 505 -11.08 -7.22 -7.84
CA ILE A 505 -9.92 -6.92 -8.67
C ILE A 505 -9.58 -5.44 -8.56
N SER A 506 -10.60 -4.58 -8.55
CA SER A 506 -10.46 -3.12 -8.56
C SER A 506 -9.72 -2.59 -7.33
N CYS A 507 -10.04 -3.04 -6.11
CA CYS A 507 -9.29 -2.60 -4.93
C CYS A 507 -7.87 -3.20 -4.87
N ALA A 508 -7.65 -4.38 -5.46
CA ALA A 508 -6.31 -4.94 -5.68
C ALA A 508 -5.45 -4.04 -6.59
N LEU A 509 -6.04 -3.58 -7.71
CA LEU A 509 -5.37 -2.68 -8.66
C LEU A 509 -5.00 -1.33 -8.00
N GLU A 510 -5.76 -0.89 -7.01
CA GLU A 510 -5.43 0.30 -6.20
C GLU A 510 -4.56 0.01 -4.98
N ARG A 511 -4.30 -1.26 -4.65
CA ARG A 511 -3.59 -1.67 -3.42
C ARG A 511 -4.31 -1.18 -2.16
N GLN A 512 -5.63 -1.25 -2.17
CA GLN A 512 -6.50 -0.82 -1.07
C GLN A 512 -7.23 -1.97 -0.39
N GLN A 513 -6.83 -3.21 -0.64
CA GLN A 513 -7.48 -4.38 -0.04
C GLN A 513 -7.27 -4.45 1.47
N THR A 514 -8.34 -4.71 2.20
CA THR A 514 -8.28 -5.01 3.64
C THR A 514 -8.23 -6.53 3.87
N LEU A 515 -7.93 -6.94 5.10
CA LEU A 515 -8.02 -8.36 5.53
C LEU A 515 -9.43 -8.95 5.35
N SER A 516 -10.46 -8.11 5.41
CA SER A 516 -11.87 -8.47 5.23
C SER A 516 -12.35 -8.40 3.77
N CYS A 517 -11.48 -7.98 2.85
CA CYS A 517 -11.81 -7.86 1.44
C CYS A 517 -11.70 -9.24 0.77
N ALA A 518 -12.82 -9.75 0.25
CA ALA A 518 -12.82 -10.98 -0.56
C ALA A 518 -12.38 -10.64 -1.98
N GLY A 519 -11.22 -11.15 -2.41
CA GLY A 519 -10.54 -10.66 -3.60
C GLY A 519 -9.33 -11.46 -4.02
N TYR A 520 -8.85 -11.23 -5.25
CA TYR A 520 -7.56 -11.73 -5.70
C TYR A 520 -6.42 -10.89 -5.10
N LEU A 521 -5.28 -11.50 -4.81
CA LEU A 521 -4.11 -10.74 -4.33
C LEU A 521 -3.55 -9.85 -5.44
N ASP A 522 -2.97 -8.70 -5.08
CA ASP A 522 -2.50 -7.64 -5.99
C ASP A 522 -1.81 -8.16 -7.26
N ASP A 523 -0.79 -9.01 -7.12
CA ASP A 523 -0.01 -9.51 -8.27
C ASP A 523 -0.84 -10.37 -9.23
N ASP A 524 -1.72 -11.22 -8.71
CA ASP A 524 -2.55 -12.10 -9.52
C ASP A 524 -3.73 -11.33 -10.12
N ALA A 525 -4.31 -10.39 -9.37
CA ALA A 525 -5.34 -9.48 -9.85
C ALA A 525 -4.86 -8.63 -11.04
N VAL A 526 -3.64 -8.10 -10.95
CA VAL A 526 -3.01 -7.34 -12.06
C VAL A 526 -2.83 -8.22 -13.30
N LYS A 527 -2.31 -9.45 -13.14
CA LYS A 527 -2.12 -10.36 -14.30
C LYS A 527 -3.45 -10.75 -14.93
N LEU A 528 -4.46 -11.07 -14.11
CA LEU A 528 -5.82 -11.37 -14.58
C LEU A 528 -6.41 -10.21 -15.37
N ALA A 529 -6.36 -9.00 -14.83
CA ALA A 529 -6.90 -7.81 -15.49
C ALA A 529 -6.18 -7.51 -16.82
N VAL A 530 -4.85 -7.65 -16.85
CA VAL A 530 -4.07 -7.51 -18.09
C VAL A 530 -4.49 -8.54 -19.13
N ASN A 531 -4.57 -9.82 -18.76
CA ASN A 531 -4.98 -10.88 -19.67
C ASN A 531 -6.40 -10.66 -20.24
N ILE A 532 -7.36 -10.25 -19.41
CA ILE A 532 -8.74 -10.00 -19.82
C ILE A 532 -8.82 -8.83 -20.82
N VAL A 533 -8.06 -7.76 -20.57
CA VAL A 533 -7.98 -6.64 -21.52
C VAL A 533 -7.31 -7.09 -22.82
N LEU A 534 -6.22 -7.85 -22.77
CA LEU A 534 -5.56 -8.36 -23.98
C LEU A 534 -6.49 -9.28 -24.78
N TYR A 535 -7.27 -10.12 -24.10
CA TYR A 535 -8.30 -10.93 -24.74
C TYR A 535 -9.29 -10.04 -25.48
N ALA A 536 -9.84 -9.02 -24.82
CA ALA A 536 -10.79 -8.09 -25.41
C ALA A 536 -10.24 -7.32 -26.62
N LEU A 537 -8.93 -7.07 -26.69
CA LEU A 537 -8.28 -6.38 -27.81
C LEU A 537 -7.97 -7.26 -29.01
N TYR A 538 -7.91 -8.59 -28.82
CA TYR A 538 -7.59 -9.55 -29.88
C TYR A 538 -8.83 -10.19 -30.51
N GLN A 539 -10.03 -9.87 -29.99
CA GLN A 539 -11.32 -10.15 -30.63
C GLN A 539 -11.61 -9.10 -31.70
#